data_AF-A0A0N5CQD1-F1
#
_entry.id   AF-A0A0N5CQD1-F1
#
_cell.length_a   1.000
_cell.length_b   1.000
_cell.length_c   1.000
_cell.angle_alpha   90.00
_cell.angle_beta   90.00
_cell.angle_gamma   90.00
#
_symmetry.space_group_name_H-M   'P 1'
#
loop_
_entity.id
_entity.type
_entity.pdbx_description
1 polymer ?
#
loop_
_entity_poly.entity_id
_entity_poly.type
_entity_poly.pdbx_seq_one_letter_code
_entity_poly.pdbx_strand_id
1 'polypeptide(L)'
;MSFYKEVENISNLSDQVPALKSYLPNSIIYIILYFLAIPPNILLAYMGLKKGLVSARVKYPTLGMTIANLYGLFGYLLLNSVYLIMLFGNIKLSLFACSFLRTVIYNSTYVIYFLFPVLAIDQWLLVCHNCDLSIKTLTLVILTCFVIPMLIAIYDLCLQDVLLYDFMFAYIRMSPYTNVVCFIHVFIIL
;
A
#
# COMPACT_ATOMS: atom_id res chain seq x y z
N MET A 1 13.52 13.62 11.22
CA MET A 1 13.44 14.12 9.83
C MET A 1 12.08 13.74 9.29
N SER A 2 11.13 14.68 9.24
CA SER A 2 9.87 14.46 8.52
C SER A 2 10.19 14.46 7.03
N PHE A 3 9.73 13.43 6.31
CA PHE A 3 9.97 13.24 4.87
C PHE A 3 9.33 14.31 3.96
N TYR A 4 8.65 15.28 4.57
CA TYR A 4 7.79 16.24 3.93
C TYR A 4 8.07 17.63 4.51
N LYS A 5 8.24 18.62 3.64
CA LYS A 5 8.40 20.04 4.02
C LYS A 5 7.09 20.78 3.71
N GLU A 6 6.62 21.59 4.64
CA GLU A 6 5.43 22.43 4.45
C GLU A 6 5.68 23.47 3.33
N VAL A 7 4.65 23.70 2.53
CA VAL A 7 4.67 24.66 1.41
C VAL A 7 3.90 25.92 1.82
N GLU A 8 4.50 27.09 1.63
CA GLU A 8 3.97 28.37 2.13
C GLU A 8 2.85 28.98 1.28
N ASN A 9 2.70 28.57 0.02
CA ASN A 9 1.77 29.20 -0.91
C ASN A 9 1.14 28.16 -1.82
N ILE A 10 -0.19 28.11 -1.83
CA ILE A 10 -1.15 27.43 -2.73
C ILE A 10 -2.18 26.66 -1.88
N SER A 11 -3.47 26.94 -2.07
CA SER A 11 -4.55 26.41 -1.21
C SER A 11 -5.76 25.87 -1.97
N ASN A 12 -5.75 25.83 -3.31
CA ASN A 12 -6.93 25.46 -4.09
C ASN A 12 -6.84 24.02 -4.63
N LEU A 13 -7.91 23.22 -4.47
CA LEU A 13 -7.94 21.80 -4.85
C LEU A 13 -7.82 21.56 -6.36
N SER A 14 -8.13 22.57 -7.16
CA SER A 14 -8.00 22.57 -8.63
C SER A 14 -6.60 22.88 -9.12
N ASP A 15 -5.67 23.25 -8.22
CA ASP A 15 -4.34 23.65 -8.62
C ASP A 15 -3.59 22.50 -9.28
N GLN A 16 -2.87 22.84 -10.34
CA GLN A 16 -2.20 21.87 -11.19
C GLN A 16 -0.80 21.58 -10.67
N VAL A 17 -0.55 20.31 -10.36
CA VAL A 17 0.68 19.80 -9.80
C VAL A 17 1.51 19.11 -10.89
N PRO A 18 2.75 19.57 -11.15
CA PRO A 18 3.66 18.89 -12.05
C PRO A 18 4.35 17.69 -11.36
N ALA A 19 4.72 16.69 -12.16
CA ALA A 19 5.60 15.60 -11.74
C ALA A 19 7.05 16.10 -11.57
N LEU A 20 7.77 15.55 -10.59
CA LEU A 20 9.17 15.92 -10.33
C LEU A 20 10.13 15.07 -11.15
N LYS A 21 10.91 15.71 -12.03
CA LYS A 21 11.93 15.05 -12.87
C LYS A 21 12.96 14.24 -12.07
N SER A 22 13.26 14.65 -10.84
CA SER A 22 14.21 13.98 -9.96
C SER A 22 13.83 12.54 -9.61
N TYR A 23 12.54 12.17 -9.69
CA TYR A 23 12.08 10.82 -9.35
C TYR A 23 12.20 9.82 -10.51
N LEU A 24 12.52 10.28 -11.72
CA LEU A 24 12.60 9.44 -12.92
C LEU A 24 13.50 8.19 -12.74
N PRO A 25 14.75 8.29 -12.25
CA PRO A 25 15.59 7.10 -12.07
C PRO A 25 14.96 6.09 -11.11
N ASN A 26 14.38 6.55 -10.00
CA ASN A 26 13.72 5.67 -9.04
C ASN A 26 12.51 4.99 -9.65
N SER A 27 11.68 5.73 -10.41
CA SER A 27 10.49 5.17 -11.04
C SER A 27 10.82 4.06 -12.04
N ILE A 28 11.87 4.23 -12.84
CA ILE A 28 12.33 3.20 -13.78
C ILE A 28 12.79 1.95 -13.03
N ILE A 29 13.62 2.11 -11.99
CA ILE A 29 14.11 1.00 -11.16
C ILE A 29 12.92 0.24 -10.54
N TYR A 30 11.99 0.97 -9.94
CA TYR A 30 10.81 0.38 -9.31
C TYR A 30 9.95 -0.39 -10.30
N ILE A 31 9.66 0.16 -11.48
CA ILE A 31 8.90 -0.54 -12.52
C ILE A 31 9.58 -1.87 -12.89
N ILE A 32 10.88 -1.87 -13.14
CA ILE A 32 11.62 -3.09 -13.48
C ILE A 32 11.50 -4.13 -12.37
N LEU A 33 11.76 -3.74 -11.11
CA LEU A 33 11.69 -4.64 -9.96
C LEU A 33 10.27 -5.20 -9.77
N TYR A 34 9.25 -4.36 -9.91
CA TYR A 34 7.86 -4.80 -9.78
C TYR A 34 7.44 -5.71 -10.93
N PHE A 35 7.86 -5.46 -12.18
CA PHE A 35 7.61 -6.38 -13.29
C PHE A 35 8.25 -7.75 -13.06
N LEU A 36 9.48 -7.80 -12.55
CA LEU A 36 10.16 -9.06 -12.21
C LEU A 36 9.46 -9.82 -11.06
N ALA A 37 8.77 -9.09 -10.17
CA ALA A 37 8.02 -9.69 -9.07
C ALA A 37 6.63 -10.21 -9.47
N ILE A 38 6.08 -9.85 -10.63
CA ILE A 38 4.75 -10.32 -11.08
C ILE A 38 4.72 -11.85 -11.27
N PRO A 39 5.60 -12.46 -12.08
CA PRO A 39 5.50 -13.90 -12.37
C PRO A 39 5.53 -14.79 -11.11
N PRO A 40 6.45 -14.62 -10.14
CA PRO A 40 6.46 -15.49 -8.96
C PRO A 40 5.21 -15.30 -8.09
N ASN A 41 4.68 -14.07 -7.96
CA ASN A 41 3.47 -13.84 -7.16
C ASN A 41 2.22 -14.42 -7.84
N ILE A 42 2.10 -14.35 -9.18
CA ILE A 42 1.00 -15.01 -9.91
C ILE A 42 1.09 -16.53 -9.74
N LEU A 43 2.29 -17.11 -9.85
CA LEU A 43 2.48 -18.55 -9.66
C LEU A 43 2.09 -19.00 -8.25
N LEU A 44 2.51 -18.27 -7.22
CA LEU A 44 2.15 -18.54 -5.83
C LEU A 44 0.63 -18.43 -5.60
N ALA A 45 -0.02 -17.42 -6.21
CA ALA A 45 -1.48 -17.27 -6.11
C ALA A 45 -2.19 -18.46 -6.78
N TYR A 46 -1.71 -18.88 -7.96
CA TYR A 46 -2.24 -20.05 -8.66
C TYR A 46 -2.09 -21.33 -7.83
N MET A 47 -0.91 -21.59 -7.25
CA MET A 47 -0.67 -22.74 -6.38
C MET A 47 -1.53 -22.70 -5.12
N GLY A 48 -1.73 -21.50 -4.55
CA GLY A 48 -2.58 -21.26 -3.40
C GLY A 48 -4.08 -21.37 -3.69
N LEU A 49 -4.53 -21.21 -4.93
CA LEU A 49 -5.96 -21.34 -5.29
C LEU A 49 -6.31 -22.73 -5.82
N LYS A 50 -5.40 -23.37 -6.57
CA LYS A 50 -5.66 -24.68 -7.16
C LYS A 50 -5.78 -25.77 -6.09
N LYS A 51 -6.86 -26.54 -6.15
CA LYS A 51 -7.08 -27.70 -5.27
C LYS A 51 -6.03 -28.77 -5.59
N GLY A 52 -5.49 -29.40 -4.55
CA GLY A 52 -4.55 -30.53 -4.68
C GLY A 52 -3.07 -30.18 -4.91
N LEU A 53 -2.72 -28.91 -5.21
CA LEU A 53 -1.29 -28.52 -5.35
C LEU A 53 -0.59 -28.27 -4.01
N VAL A 54 -1.29 -27.61 -3.09
CA VAL A 54 -0.82 -27.39 -1.73
C VAL A 54 -1.89 -27.91 -0.78
N SER A 55 -1.51 -28.90 0.03
CA SER A 55 -2.36 -29.53 1.06
C SER A 55 -2.10 -28.97 2.46
N ALA A 56 -0.97 -28.29 2.67
CA ALA A 56 -0.57 -27.76 3.97
C ALA A 56 -1.47 -26.60 4.43
N ARG A 57 -1.76 -26.53 5.74
CA ARG A 57 -2.57 -25.48 6.38
C ARG A 57 -2.02 -24.07 6.12
N VAL A 58 -0.69 -23.94 6.05
CA VAL A 58 0.03 -22.68 5.75
C VAL A 58 -0.35 -22.06 4.40
N LYS A 59 -1.08 -22.79 3.55
CA LYS A 59 -1.65 -22.31 2.29
C LYS A 59 -2.49 -21.04 2.45
N TYR A 60 -3.40 -20.97 3.41
CA TYR A 60 -4.33 -19.82 3.53
C TYR A 60 -3.63 -18.53 3.97
N PRO A 61 -2.78 -18.55 5.01
CA PRO A 61 -1.98 -17.38 5.36
C PRO A 61 -1.05 -16.95 4.21
N THR A 62 -0.41 -17.92 3.55
CA THR A 62 0.49 -17.66 2.41
C THR A 62 -0.26 -17.03 1.24
N LEU A 63 -1.46 -17.54 0.91
CA LEU A 63 -2.31 -16.98 -0.12
C LEU A 63 -2.73 -15.54 0.20
N GLY A 64 -3.08 -15.26 1.47
CA GLY A 64 -3.38 -13.90 1.92
C GLY A 64 -2.22 -12.93 1.68
N MET A 65 -1.00 -13.33 2.02
CA MET A 65 0.21 -12.56 1.71
C MET A 65 0.44 -12.39 0.22
N THR A 66 0.29 -13.44 -0.57
CA THR A 66 0.48 -13.35 -2.02
C THR A 66 -0.52 -12.38 -2.65
N ILE A 67 -1.78 -12.39 -2.20
CA ILE A 67 -2.79 -11.43 -2.66
C ILE A 67 -2.41 -10.01 -2.23
N ALA A 68 -1.93 -9.81 -1.00
CA ALA A 68 -1.45 -8.52 -0.53
C ALA A 68 -0.24 -8.00 -1.33
N ASN A 69 0.71 -8.89 -1.66
CA ASN A 69 1.85 -8.56 -2.52
C ASN A 69 1.40 -8.15 -3.92
N LEU A 70 0.47 -8.90 -4.52
CA LEU A 70 -0.09 -8.56 -5.83
C LEU A 70 -0.82 -7.22 -5.79
N TYR A 71 -1.64 -6.99 -4.76
CA TYR A 71 -2.32 -5.70 -4.56
C TYR A 71 -1.34 -4.53 -4.48
N GLY A 72 -0.30 -4.65 -3.63
CA GLY A 72 0.72 -3.63 -3.51
C GLY A 72 1.48 -3.41 -4.81
N LEU A 73 1.90 -4.50 -5.47
CA LEU A 73 2.63 -4.47 -6.73
C LEU A 73 1.83 -3.73 -7.82
N PHE A 74 0.54 -4.06 -7.99
CA PHE A 74 -0.32 -3.37 -8.94
C PHE A 74 -0.50 -1.89 -8.59
N GLY A 75 -0.65 -1.56 -7.30
CA GLY A 75 -0.71 -0.17 -6.84
C GLY A 75 0.56 0.63 -7.15
N TYR A 76 1.73 0.05 -6.90
CA TYR A 76 3.01 0.68 -7.23
C TYR A 76 3.22 0.84 -8.74
N LEU A 77 2.89 -0.18 -9.54
CA LEU A 77 2.97 -0.10 -11.00
C LEU A 77 2.04 1.00 -11.53
N LEU A 78 0.78 1.03 -11.08
CA LEU A 78 -0.18 2.06 -11.47
C LEU A 78 0.37 3.46 -11.18
N LEU A 79 0.86 3.68 -9.95
CA LEU A 79 1.37 4.99 -9.54
C LEU A 79 2.58 5.43 -10.38
N ASN A 80 3.54 4.53 -10.59
CA ASN A 80 4.73 4.82 -11.40
C ASN A 80 4.38 5.01 -12.88
N SER A 81 3.44 4.24 -13.43
CA SER A 81 2.94 4.44 -14.79
C SER A 81 2.26 5.80 -14.97
N VAL A 82 1.41 6.21 -14.03
CA VAL A 82 0.79 7.55 -14.05
C VAL A 82 1.87 8.63 -13.98
N TYR A 83 2.86 8.48 -13.10
CA TYR A 83 4.00 9.40 -13.00
C TYR A 83 4.76 9.53 -14.33
N LEU A 84 5.10 8.42 -14.99
CA LEU A 84 5.81 8.46 -16.27
C LEU A 84 4.97 9.10 -17.38
N ILE A 85 3.68 8.81 -17.43
CA ILE A 85 2.75 9.45 -18.39
C ILE A 85 2.71 10.96 -18.16
N MET A 86 2.62 11.40 -16.90
CA MET A 86 2.67 12.83 -16.57
C MET A 86 3.98 13.47 -17.00
N LEU A 87 5.11 12.82 -16.69
CA LEU A 87 6.43 13.36 -16.95
C LEU A 87 6.73 13.49 -18.44
N PHE A 88 6.47 12.44 -19.22
CA PHE A 88 6.74 12.42 -20.65
C PHE A 88 5.69 13.17 -21.46
N GLY A 89 4.42 13.15 -21.03
CA GLY A 89 3.34 13.92 -21.64
C GLY A 89 3.33 15.40 -21.24
N ASN A 90 4.18 15.81 -20.29
CA ASN A 90 4.17 17.12 -19.65
C ASN A 90 2.77 17.51 -19.12
N ILE A 91 2.04 16.51 -18.62
CA ILE A 91 0.68 16.64 -18.11
C ILE A 91 0.76 16.99 -16.63
N LYS A 92 -0.01 17.98 -16.21
CA LYS A 92 -0.20 18.32 -14.80
C LYS A 92 -1.51 17.72 -14.32
N LEU A 93 -1.50 17.08 -13.16
CA LEU A 93 -2.70 16.56 -12.51
C LEU A 93 -3.23 17.58 -11.49
N SER A 94 -4.51 17.48 -11.14
CA SER A 94 -5.05 18.28 -10.04
C SER A 94 -4.42 17.85 -8.72
N LEU A 95 -4.33 18.79 -7.77
CA LEU A 95 -3.86 18.54 -6.41
C LEU A 95 -4.65 17.39 -5.76
N PHE A 96 -5.98 17.36 -5.96
CA PHE A 96 -6.81 16.26 -5.48
C PHE A 96 -6.39 14.91 -6.07
N ALA A 97 -6.15 14.82 -7.38
CA ALA A 97 -5.75 13.56 -8.02
C ALA A 97 -4.38 13.06 -7.51
N CYS A 98 -3.39 13.94 -7.38
CA CYS A 98 -2.09 13.60 -6.80
C CYS A 98 -2.23 13.13 -5.34
N SER A 99 -3.05 13.83 -4.56
CA SER A 99 -3.28 13.51 -3.14
C SER A 99 -4.07 12.21 -2.97
N PHE A 100 -5.00 11.89 -3.88
CA PHE A 100 -5.70 10.60 -3.94
C PHE A 100 -4.75 9.46 -4.30
N LEU A 101 -3.95 9.62 -5.36
CA LEU A 101 -2.97 8.62 -5.78
C LEU A 101 -1.97 8.32 -4.67
N ARG A 102 -1.54 9.34 -3.91
CA ARG A 102 -0.64 9.17 -2.78
C ARG A 102 -1.34 8.58 -1.56
N THR A 103 -2.44 9.16 -1.13
CA THR A 103 -3.06 8.80 0.15
C THR A 103 -3.81 7.48 0.05
N VAL A 104 -4.55 7.26 -1.04
CA VAL A 104 -5.35 6.05 -1.20
C VAL A 104 -4.55 4.94 -1.84
N ILE A 105 -4.03 5.15 -3.06
CA ILE A 105 -3.38 4.07 -3.80
C ILE A 105 -2.04 3.68 -3.18
N TYR A 106 -1.16 4.63 -2.88
CA TYR A 106 0.15 4.29 -2.33
C TYR A 106 0.07 3.81 -0.89
N ASN A 107 -0.63 4.51 0.01
CA ASN A 107 -0.63 4.06 1.41
C ASN A 107 -1.36 2.72 1.61
N SER A 108 -2.40 2.42 0.82
CA SER A 108 -3.07 1.13 0.93
C SER A 108 -2.16 -0.04 0.50
N THR A 109 -1.17 0.19 -0.38
CA THR A 109 -0.21 -0.86 -0.77
C THR A 109 0.58 -1.43 0.42
N TYR A 110 0.64 -0.70 1.53
CA TYR A 110 1.28 -1.12 2.78
C TYR A 110 0.47 -2.12 3.61
N VAL A 111 -0.65 -2.61 3.09
CA VAL A 111 -1.44 -3.70 3.69
C VAL A 111 -0.58 -4.91 4.12
N ILE A 112 0.52 -5.17 3.40
CA ILE A 112 1.46 -6.24 3.72
C ILE A 112 2.05 -6.12 5.14
N TYR A 113 2.27 -4.90 5.64
CA TYR A 113 2.82 -4.68 6.97
C TYR A 113 1.85 -5.09 8.08
N PHE A 114 0.55 -5.05 7.82
CA PHE A 114 -0.48 -5.53 8.76
C PHE A 114 -0.57 -7.06 8.78
N LEU A 115 -0.15 -7.73 7.71
CA LEU A 115 -0.22 -9.18 7.59
C LEU A 115 1.01 -9.89 8.17
N PHE A 116 2.18 -9.24 8.24
CA PHE A 116 3.37 -9.85 8.85
C PHE A 116 3.15 -10.28 10.32
N PRO A 117 2.56 -9.46 11.20
CA PRO A 117 2.24 -9.90 12.56
C PRO A 117 1.27 -11.07 12.58
N VAL A 118 0.20 -11.02 11.77
CA VAL A 118 -0.82 -12.08 11.68
C VAL A 118 -0.18 -13.43 11.33
N LEU A 119 0.74 -13.44 10.36
CA LEU A 119 1.49 -14.64 10.03
C LEU A 119 2.39 -15.11 11.16
N ALA A 120 3.14 -14.19 11.77
CA ALA A 120 4.06 -14.53 12.86
C ALA A 120 3.31 -15.17 14.03
N ILE A 121 2.13 -14.64 14.35
CA ILE A 121 1.26 -15.15 15.42
C ILE A 121 0.65 -16.50 15.05
N ASP A 122 0.15 -16.67 13.82
CA ASP A 122 -0.37 -17.98 13.37
C ASP A 122 0.71 -19.07 13.45
N GLN A 123 1.94 -18.76 13.02
CA GLN A 123 3.08 -19.69 13.13
C GLN A 123 3.49 -19.93 14.60
N TRP A 124 3.52 -18.89 15.42
CA TRP A 124 3.85 -19.01 16.84
C TRP A 124 2.82 -19.84 17.61
N LEU A 125 1.52 -19.62 17.37
CA LEU A 125 0.44 -20.41 17.97
C LEU A 125 0.54 -21.89 17.57
N LEU A 126 0.84 -22.15 16.29
CA LEU A 126 1.00 -23.52 15.79
C LEU A 126 2.20 -24.22 16.42
N VAL A 127 3.38 -23.56 16.45
CA VAL A 127 4.64 -24.19 16.87
C VAL A 127 4.79 -24.21 18.40
N CYS A 128 4.47 -23.12 19.09
CA CYS A 128 4.73 -22.97 20.52
C CYS A 128 3.54 -23.39 21.39
N HIS A 129 2.31 -23.26 20.89
CA HIS A 129 1.09 -23.53 21.67
C HIS A 129 0.25 -24.69 21.12
N ASN A 130 0.65 -25.31 20.00
CA ASN A 130 -0.10 -26.35 19.31
C ASN A 130 -1.58 -25.97 19.10
N CYS A 131 -1.82 -24.68 18.85
CA CYS A 131 -3.13 -24.09 18.73
C CYS A 131 -3.40 -23.76 17.26
N ASP A 132 -4.46 -24.36 16.72
CA ASP A 132 -4.89 -24.14 15.35
C ASP A 132 -5.95 -23.03 15.27
N LEU A 133 -5.58 -21.90 14.66
CA LEU A 133 -6.56 -20.90 14.25
C LEU A 133 -7.44 -21.47 13.14
N SER A 134 -8.75 -21.35 13.32
CA SER A 134 -9.73 -21.75 12.32
C SER A 134 -9.55 -20.93 11.03
N ILE A 135 -9.77 -21.56 9.88
CA ILE A 135 -9.67 -20.89 8.57
C ILE A 135 -10.59 -19.67 8.51
N LYS A 136 -11.80 -19.77 9.09
CA LYS A 136 -12.76 -18.66 9.15
C LYS A 136 -12.21 -17.46 9.91
N THR A 137 -11.61 -17.70 11.08
CA THR A 137 -10.99 -16.64 11.89
C THR A 137 -9.84 -16.00 11.14
N LEU A 138 -8.96 -16.80 10.54
CA LEU A 138 -7.83 -16.29 9.78
C LEU A 138 -8.27 -15.45 8.58
N THR A 139 -9.27 -15.92 7.82
CA THR A 139 -9.83 -15.14 6.70
C THR A 139 -10.41 -13.82 7.17
N LEU A 140 -11.13 -13.80 8.29
CA LEU A 140 -11.68 -12.58 8.86
C LEU A 140 -10.56 -11.59 9.24
N VAL A 141 -9.53 -12.05 9.93
CA VAL A 141 -8.37 -11.22 10.33
C VAL A 141 -7.67 -10.65 9.10
N ILE A 142 -7.40 -11.47 8.08
CA ILE A 142 -6.80 -11.01 6.82
C ILE A 142 -7.67 -9.95 6.15
N LEU A 143 -8.99 -10.16 6.06
CA LEU A 143 -9.91 -9.16 5.50
C LEU A 143 -9.88 -7.84 6.27
N THR A 144 -9.86 -7.90 7.60
CA THR A 144 -9.72 -6.73 8.46
C THR A 144 -8.42 -5.98 8.19
N CYS A 145 -7.30 -6.70 7.98
CA CYS A 145 -6.02 -6.10 7.59
C CYS A 145 -6.09 -5.35 6.26
N PHE A 146 -6.94 -5.76 5.31
CA PHE A 146 -7.18 -5.01 4.06
C PHE A 146 -8.10 -3.81 4.24
N VAL A 147 -9.19 -3.98 5.01
CA VAL A 147 -10.23 -2.95 5.15
C VAL A 147 -9.74 -1.76 5.96
N ILE A 148 -9.03 -2.00 7.08
CA ILE A 148 -8.61 -0.91 7.99
C ILE A 148 -7.72 0.12 7.28
N PRO A 149 -6.63 -0.25 6.58
CA PRO A 149 -5.78 0.72 5.88
C PRO A 149 -6.52 1.49 4.79
N MET A 150 -7.46 0.85 4.08
CA MET A 150 -8.28 1.52 3.08
C MET A 150 -9.24 2.54 3.71
N LEU A 151 -9.90 2.21 4.82
CA LEU A 151 -10.76 3.14 5.55
C LEU A 151 -9.97 4.32 6.11
N ILE A 152 -8.78 4.06 6.69
CA ILE A 152 -7.89 5.11 7.17
C ILE A 152 -7.47 6.01 6.02
N ALA A 153 -7.11 5.45 4.86
CA ALA A 153 -6.70 6.23 3.70
C ALA A 153 -7.84 7.12 3.14
N ILE A 154 -9.08 6.61 3.12
CA ILE A 154 -10.26 7.39 2.72
C ILE A 154 -10.55 8.49 3.75
N TYR A 155 -10.45 8.18 5.03
CA TYR A 155 -10.62 9.16 6.10
C TYR A 155 -9.56 10.27 6.04
N ASP A 156 -8.29 9.90 5.83
CA ASP A 156 -7.18 10.83 5.65
C ASP A 156 -7.36 11.69 4.40
N LEU A 157 -7.94 11.17 3.32
CA LEU A 157 -8.29 11.95 2.12
C LEU A 157 -9.32 13.05 2.45
N CYS A 158 -10.26 12.80 3.37
CA CYS A 158 -11.23 13.78 3.82
C CYS A 158 -10.64 14.84 4.77
N LEU A 159 -9.50 14.55 5.42
CA LEU A 159 -8.82 15.42 6.37
C LEU A 159 -7.55 16.07 5.80
N GLN A 160 -7.43 16.14 4.48
CA GLN A 160 -6.28 16.74 3.83
C GLN A 160 -6.28 18.25 4.07
N ASP A 161 -5.53 18.71 5.06
CA ASP A 161 -5.42 20.13 5.40
C ASP A 161 -4.01 20.70 5.23
N VAL A 162 -2.99 19.85 5.20
CA VAL A 162 -1.58 20.28 5.12
C VAL A 162 -1.03 20.03 3.72
N LEU A 163 -0.36 21.03 3.14
CA LEU A 163 0.30 20.92 1.84
C LEU A 163 1.79 20.68 2.01
N LEU A 164 2.27 19.59 1.41
CA LEU A 164 3.59 19.02 1.66
C LEU A 164 4.32 18.76 0.33
N TYR A 165 5.63 19.03 0.30
CA TYR A 165 6.50 18.62 -0.81
C TYR A 165 6.59 17.10 -0.88
N ASP A 166 6.18 16.50 -2.00
CA ASP A 166 6.32 15.06 -2.25
C ASP A 166 7.57 14.77 -3.07
N PHE A 167 7.99 13.50 -3.13
CA PHE A 167 9.14 13.10 -3.93
C PHE A 167 8.77 12.80 -5.39
N MET A 168 7.51 12.44 -5.67
CA MET A 168 7.01 12.07 -7.00
C MET A 168 6.30 13.25 -7.67
N PHE A 169 5.47 13.95 -6.89
CA PHE A 169 4.76 15.16 -7.29
C PHE A 169 5.40 16.39 -6.63
N ALA A 170 5.29 17.55 -7.26
CA ALA A 170 5.88 18.77 -6.67
C ALA A 170 5.34 19.06 -5.27
N TYR A 171 4.05 18.78 -5.03
CA TYR A 171 3.43 18.87 -3.72
C TYR A 171 2.13 18.06 -3.70
N ILE A 172 1.70 17.68 -2.50
CA ILE A 172 0.46 16.95 -2.23
C ILE A 172 -0.22 17.53 -1.01
N ARG A 173 -1.51 17.30 -0.87
CA ARG A 173 -2.24 17.56 0.37
C ARG A 173 -2.31 16.27 1.18
N MET A 174 -1.99 16.32 2.46
CA MET A 174 -2.05 15.18 3.38
C MET A 174 -2.74 15.57 4.68
N SER A 175 -3.26 14.56 5.37
CA SER A 175 -3.77 14.70 6.73
C SER A 175 -2.61 14.85 7.71
N PRO A 176 -2.73 15.72 8.74
CA PRO A 176 -1.71 15.84 9.78
C PRO A 176 -1.56 14.54 10.60
N TYR A 177 -2.55 13.65 10.52
CA TYR A 177 -2.59 12.39 11.28
C TYR A 177 -1.98 11.20 10.53
N THR A 178 -1.63 11.33 9.24
CA THR A 178 -1.16 10.23 8.39
C THR A 178 0.09 9.52 8.93
N ASN A 179 0.92 10.19 9.73
CA ASN A 179 2.10 9.58 10.37
C ASN A 179 1.80 8.84 11.70
N VAL A 180 0.66 9.11 12.35
CA VAL A 180 0.37 8.65 13.72
C VAL A 180 -0.52 7.40 13.72
N VAL A 181 -1.43 7.28 12.75
CA VAL A 181 -2.48 6.23 12.77
C VAL A 181 -1.93 4.86 12.32
N CYS A 182 -0.96 4.81 11.41
CA CYS A 182 -0.42 3.54 10.89
C CYS A 182 0.36 2.73 11.95
N PHE A 183 0.95 3.35 12.97
CA PHE A 183 1.76 2.66 13.98
C PHE A 183 0.97 2.21 15.21
N ILE A 184 -0.05 2.97 15.63
CA ILE A 184 -0.69 2.77 16.93
C ILE A 184 -1.80 1.71 16.86
N HIS A 185 -2.56 1.60 15.77
CA HIS A 185 -3.66 0.64 15.69
C HIS A 185 -3.21 -0.83 15.54
N VAL A 186 -2.00 -1.08 15.03
CA VAL A 186 -1.44 -2.45 14.93
C VAL A 186 -1.14 -3.05 16.31
N PHE A 187 -0.82 -2.21 17.30
CA PHE A 187 -0.47 -2.66 18.66
C PHE A 187 -1.66 -2.77 19.61
N ILE A 188 -2.82 -2.19 19.28
CA ILE A 188 -3.99 -2.16 20.18
C ILE A 188 -4.99 -3.29 19.88
N ILE A 189 -4.93 -3.89 18.69
CA ILE A 189 -5.83 -4.98 18.27
C ILE A 189 -5.19 -6.37 18.50
N LEU A 190 -3.97 -6.41 19.02
CA LEU A 190 -3.22 -7.63 19.37
C LEU A 190 -2.96 -7.72 20.87
#